data_AF-A0A3Q0KMC6-F1
#
_entry.id   AF-A0A3Q0KMC6-F1
#
_cell.length_a   1.000
_cell.length_b   1.000
_cell.length_c   1.000
_cell.angle_alpha   90.00
_cell.angle_beta   90.00
_cell.angle_gamma   90.00
#
_symmetry.space_group_name_H-M   'P 1'
#
loop_
_entity.id
_entity.type
_entity.pdbx_description
1 polymer ?
#
loop_
_entity_poly.entity_id
_entity_poly.type
_entity_poly.pdbx_seq_one_letter_code
_entity_poly.pdbx_strand_id
1 'polypeptide(L)'
;MENSSPVVQQPTSIQRQTSEREWSSGLCACFDDLPTCCLVLFCPHCYMCYLYNKEGESCWIPVCGAGILPLRIKHRIMHEIMGTLMNDVCTTCFCGQLAICQLKRDIDYTKSIRMEI
;
A
#
# COMPACT_ATOMS: atom_id res chain seq x y z
N MET A 1 24.59 -37.31 37.50
CA MET A 1 25.33 -36.33 36.67
C MET A 1 24.26 -35.47 36.01
N GLU A 2 24.14 -34.23 36.48
CA GLU A 2 23.05 -33.32 36.18
C GLU A 2 23.21 -32.80 34.73
N ASN A 3 22.21 -33.07 33.89
CA ASN A 3 22.24 -32.74 32.47
C ASN A 3 21.86 -31.27 32.26
N SER A 4 22.85 -30.37 32.31
CA SER A 4 22.71 -28.95 32.02
C SER A 4 22.49 -28.73 30.52
N SER A 5 21.23 -28.75 30.10
CA SER A 5 20.86 -28.37 28.73
C SER A 5 21.09 -26.85 28.54
N PRO A 6 21.74 -26.41 27.45
CA PRO A 6 21.97 -25.00 27.21
C PRO A 6 20.66 -24.28 26.88
N VAL A 7 20.35 -23.20 27.60
CA VAL A 7 19.25 -22.30 27.27
C VAL A 7 19.67 -21.45 26.08
N VAL A 8 19.16 -21.76 24.89
CA VAL A 8 19.30 -20.90 23.71
C VAL A 8 18.39 -19.70 23.92
N GLN A 9 18.96 -18.54 24.25
CA GLN A 9 18.22 -17.27 24.20
C GLN A 9 17.79 -17.01 22.77
N GLN A 10 16.49 -17.13 22.50
CA GLN A 10 15.93 -16.67 21.24
C GLN A 10 16.12 -15.15 21.16
N PRO A 11 16.46 -14.60 19.98
CA PRO A 11 16.43 -13.16 19.80
C PRO A 11 15.01 -12.70 20.11
N THR A 12 14.86 -11.91 21.16
CA THR A 12 13.65 -11.15 21.44
C THR A 12 13.21 -10.55 20.12
N SER A 13 11.99 -10.85 19.68
CA SER A 13 11.43 -10.30 18.45
C SER A 13 11.73 -8.82 18.46
N ILE A 14 12.66 -8.40 17.59
CA ILE A 14 12.90 -6.98 17.39
C ILE A 14 11.58 -6.51 16.82
N GLN A 15 10.71 -5.98 17.69
CA GLN A 15 9.67 -5.07 17.25
C GLN A 15 10.48 -4.02 16.54
N ARG A 16 10.47 -4.07 15.20
CA ARG A 16 10.94 -2.97 14.39
C ARG A 16 10.09 -1.81 14.88
N GLN A 17 10.65 -0.99 15.78
CA GLN A 17 10.21 0.37 15.98
C GLN A 17 10.66 1.18 14.75
N THR A 18 10.40 0.65 13.55
CA THR A 18 10.21 1.49 12.40
C THR A 18 9.03 2.35 12.80
N SER A 19 9.22 3.66 12.82
CA SER A 19 8.14 4.61 13.04
C SER A 19 7.21 4.46 11.84
N GLU A 20 6.29 3.50 11.93
CA GLU A 20 5.28 3.31 10.90
C GLU A 20 4.55 4.64 10.74
N ARG A 21 4.35 5.06 9.49
CA ARG A 21 3.63 6.29 9.18
C ARG A 21 2.18 5.99 8.81
N GLU A 22 1.32 7.00 8.86
CA GLU A 22 0.01 6.89 8.24
C GLU A 22 0.09 7.11 6.71
N TRP A 23 -1.00 6.79 6.01
CA TRP A 23 -1.18 7.23 4.63
C TRP A 23 -1.12 8.76 4.57
N SER A 24 -0.58 9.33 3.49
CA SER A 24 -0.46 10.78 3.31
C SER A 24 -1.80 11.52 3.31
N SER A 25 -2.89 10.80 3.07
CA SER A 25 -4.26 11.31 3.07
C SER A 25 -5.26 10.23 3.47
N GLY A 26 -6.41 10.67 3.97
CA GLY A 26 -7.54 9.80 4.25
C GLY A 26 -8.09 9.13 2.98
N LEU A 27 -8.84 8.04 3.16
CA LEU A 27 -9.43 7.28 2.06
C LEU A 27 -10.36 8.15 1.19
N CYS A 28 -11.21 8.94 1.82
CA CYS A 28 -12.23 9.79 1.17
C CYS A 28 -11.72 11.20 0.83
N ALA A 29 -10.41 11.43 0.78
CA ALA A 29 -9.82 12.73 0.43
C ALA A 29 -9.88 13.00 -1.10
N CYS A 30 -11.06 12.84 -1.70
CA CYS A 30 -11.27 12.88 -3.15
C CYS A 30 -10.98 14.25 -3.75
N PHE A 31 -11.19 15.32 -2.98
CA PHE A 31 -11.00 16.70 -3.44
C PHE A 31 -9.53 17.12 -3.50
N ASP A 32 -8.63 16.38 -2.85
CA ASP A 32 -7.19 16.65 -2.90
C ASP A 32 -6.58 16.30 -4.27
N ASP A 33 -7.21 15.39 -5.01
CA ASP A 33 -6.87 15.04 -6.39
C ASP A 33 -8.15 14.68 -7.17
N LEU A 34 -8.98 15.70 -7.40
CA LEU A 34 -10.26 15.56 -8.10
C LEU A 34 -10.09 15.02 -9.53
N PRO A 35 -9.09 15.45 -10.34
CA PRO A 35 -8.86 14.89 -11.67
C PRO A 35 -8.63 13.38 -11.63
N THR A 36 -7.79 12.89 -10.71
CA THR A 36 -7.60 11.44 -10.50
C THR A 36 -8.92 10.77 -10.14
N CYS A 37 -9.68 11.32 -9.21
CA CYS A 37 -10.94 10.72 -8.79
C CYS A 37 -11.94 10.59 -9.95
N CYS A 38 -12.05 11.61 -10.80
CA CYS A 38 -12.87 11.57 -12.01
C CYS A 38 -12.37 10.50 -13.01
N LEU A 39 -11.06 10.37 -13.22
CA LEU A 39 -10.49 9.36 -14.11
C LEU A 39 -10.71 7.93 -13.58
N VAL A 40 -10.58 7.72 -12.27
CA VAL A 40 -10.84 6.43 -11.62
C VAL A 40 -12.32 6.06 -11.70
N LEU A 41 -13.23 7.02 -11.54
CA LEU A 41 -14.67 6.80 -11.72
C LEU A 41 -15.02 6.46 -13.17
N PHE A 42 -14.36 7.09 -14.15
CA PHE A 42 -14.62 6.87 -15.57
C PHE A 42 -14.08 5.51 -16.06
N CYS A 43 -12.81 5.19 -15.80
CA CYS A 43 -12.22 3.89 -16.16
C CYS A 43 -11.25 3.37 -15.08
N PRO A 44 -11.75 2.67 -14.04
CA PRO A 44 -10.89 2.16 -12.96
C PRO A 44 -9.87 1.14 -13.47
N HIS A 45 -10.23 0.30 -14.46
CA HIS A 45 -9.31 -0.68 -15.05
C HIS A 45 -8.12 -0.02 -15.76
N CYS A 46 -8.38 1.00 -16.58
CA CYS A 46 -7.35 1.77 -17.26
C CYS A 46 -6.43 2.46 -16.24
N TYR A 47 -7.02 3.05 -15.20
CA TYR A 47 -6.27 3.76 -14.17
C TYR A 47 -5.43 2.82 -13.31
N MET A 48 -5.93 1.63 -12.96
CA MET A 48 -5.14 0.61 -12.28
C MET A 48 -3.94 0.20 -13.15
N CYS A 49 -4.15 -0.10 -14.43
CA CYS A 49 -3.06 -0.40 -15.36
C CYS A 49 -1.99 0.71 -15.38
N TYR A 50 -2.40 1.97 -15.43
CA TYR A 50 -1.50 3.12 -15.30
C TYR A 50 -0.72 3.10 -13.97
N LEU A 51 -1.37 2.86 -12.83
CA LEU A 51 -0.70 2.80 -11.52
C LEU A 51 0.29 1.63 -11.43
N TYR A 52 -0.08 0.45 -11.91
CA TYR A 52 0.83 -0.70 -11.95
C TYR A 52 2.06 -0.37 -12.79
N ASN A 53 1.88 0.17 -14.00
CA ASN A 53 2.99 0.57 -14.85
C ASN A 53 3.87 1.65 -14.20
N LYS A 54 3.24 2.64 -13.54
CA LYS A 54 3.92 3.72 -12.80
C LYS A 54 4.81 3.21 -11.65
N GLU A 55 4.47 2.06 -11.07
CA GLU A 55 5.23 1.39 -10.00
C GLU A 55 6.09 0.22 -10.51
N GLY A 56 6.32 0.15 -11.83
CA GLY A 56 7.21 -0.82 -12.46
C GLY A 56 6.62 -2.23 -12.58
N GLU A 57 5.31 -2.37 -12.47
CA GLU A 57 4.59 -3.64 -12.53
C GLU A 57 3.81 -3.81 -13.84
N SER A 58 3.44 -5.06 -14.15
CA SER A 58 2.67 -5.38 -15.36
C SER A 58 1.22 -4.89 -15.28
N CYS A 59 0.76 -4.26 -16.37
CA CYS A 59 -0.64 -3.87 -16.58
C CYS A 59 -1.62 -5.06 -16.61
N TRP A 60 -1.13 -6.29 -16.77
CA TRP A 60 -1.98 -7.49 -16.74
C TRP A 60 -2.46 -7.88 -15.35
N ILE A 61 -1.83 -7.38 -14.27
CA ILE A 61 -2.18 -7.77 -12.90
C ILE A 61 -3.66 -7.47 -12.55
N PRO A 62 -4.20 -6.26 -12.81
CA PRO A 62 -5.63 -6.00 -12.65
C PRO A 62 -6.52 -6.91 -13.50
N VAL A 63 -6.10 -7.19 -14.74
CA VAL A 63 -6.86 -8.00 -15.72
C VAL A 63 -6.96 -9.46 -15.28
N CYS A 64 -5.93 -9.98 -14.61
CA CYS A 64 -5.92 -11.32 -14.03
C CYS A 64 -6.79 -11.45 -12.75
N GLY A 65 -7.61 -10.44 -12.43
CA GLY A 65 -8.54 -10.46 -11.30
C GLY A 65 -7.93 -10.04 -9.96
N ALA A 66 -6.67 -9.59 -9.93
CA ALA A 66 -6.03 -9.16 -8.68
C ALA A 66 -6.42 -7.74 -8.25
N GLY A 67 -7.04 -6.95 -9.14
CA GLY A 67 -7.47 -5.58 -8.85
C GLY A 67 -6.31 -4.68 -8.40
N ILE A 68 -6.55 -3.78 -7.44
CA ILE A 68 -5.54 -2.88 -6.86
C ILE A 68 -4.90 -3.42 -5.57
N LEU A 69 -5.44 -4.51 -5.01
CA LEU A 69 -5.07 -5.04 -3.69
C LEU A 69 -3.57 -5.36 -3.57
N PRO A 70 -2.93 -6.10 -4.50
CA PRO A 70 -1.50 -6.38 -4.42
C PRO A 70 -0.64 -5.11 -4.41
N LEU A 71 -1.01 -4.11 -5.21
CA LEU A 71 -0.24 -2.87 -5.27
C LEU A 71 -0.40 -2.05 -3.99
N ARG A 72 -1.60 -2.00 -3.40
CA ARG A 72 -1.82 -1.36 -2.09
C ARG A 72 -0.98 -2.02 -1.00
N ILE A 73 -0.95 -3.36 -0.94
CA ILE A 73 -0.16 -4.11 0.05
C ILE A 73 1.34 -3.88 -0.16
N LYS A 74 1.83 -4.03 -1.40
CA LYS A 74 3.23 -3.79 -1.76
C LYS A 74 3.66 -2.40 -1.31
N HIS A 75 2.89 -1.39 -1.68
CA HIS A 75 3.16 0.01 -1.33
C HIS A 75 3.16 0.23 0.18
N ARG A 76 2.15 -0.29 0.88
CA ARG A 76 2.02 -0.18 2.35
C ARG A 76 3.23 -0.76 3.07
N ILE A 77 3.68 -1.94 2.67
CA ILE A 77 4.84 -2.62 3.27
C ILE A 77 6.14 -1.87 2.92
N MET A 78 6.33 -1.47 1.66
CA MET A 78 7.55 -0.79 1.22
C MET A 78 7.76 0.59 1.87
N HIS A 79 6.69 1.25 2.26
CA HIS A 79 6.74 2.59 2.85
C HIS A 79 6.37 2.64 4.32
N GLU A 80 6.40 1.48 4.99
CA GLU A 80 6.18 1.35 6.44
C GLU A 80 4.88 2.04 6.87
N ILE A 81 3.82 1.86 6.08
CA ILE A 81 2.52 2.47 6.36
C ILE A 81 1.74 1.54 7.32
N MET A 82 1.21 2.13 8.38
CA MET A 82 0.39 1.43 9.38
C MET A 82 -0.80 0.74 8.73
N GLY A 83 -1.05 -0.51 9.10
CA GLY A 83 -2.23 -1.25 8.66
C GLY A 83 -2.03 -2.76 8.65
N THR A 84 -3.11 -3.47 8.33
CA THR A 84 -3.13 -4.93 8.26
C THR A 84 -3.59 -5.39 6.88
N LEU A 85 -3.24 -6.63 6.51
CA LEU A 85 -3.68 -7.21 5.25
C LEU A 85 -5.21 -7.24 5.15
N MET A 86 -5.92 -7.51 6.26
CA MET A 86 -7.38 -7.49 6.27
C MET A 86 -7.93 -6.08 6.04
N ASN A 87 -7.29 -5.04 6.58
CA ASN A 87 -7.68 -3.66 6.25
C ASN A 87 -7.52 -3.37 4.74
N ASP A 88 -6.44 -3.85 4.12
CA ASP A 88 -6.23 -3.73 2.67
C ASP A 88 -7.33 -4.44 1.88
N VAL A 89 -7.66 -5.67 2.25
CA VAL A 89 -8.73 -6.47 1.61
C VAL A 89 -10.07 -5.75 1.77
N CYS A 90 -10.48 -5.41 2.99
CA CYS A 90 -11.76 -4.73 3.21
C CYS A 90 -11.83 -3.38 2.49
N THR A 91 -10.77 -2.56 2.55
CA THR A 91 -10.75 -1.25 1.89
C THR A 91 -10.89 -1.39 0.37
N THR A 92 -10.21 -2.36 -0.23
CA THR A 92 -10.28 -2.58 -1.68
C THR A 92 -11.59 -3.26 -2.13
N CYS A 93 -12.18 -4.13 -1.31
CA CYS A 93 -13.48 -4.75 -1.59
C CYS A 93 -14.65 -3.77 -1.49
N PHE A 94 -14.69 -2.95 -0.44
CA PHE A 94 -15.83 -2.05 -0.18
C PHE A 94 -15.65 -0.65 -0.76
N CYS A 95 -14.41 -0.20 -0.93
CA CYS A 95 -14.07 1.16 -1.34
C CYS A 95 -12.99 1.17 -2.43
N GLY A 96 -13.04 0.23 -3.37
CA GLY A 96 -11.97 -0.01 -4.36
C GLY A 96 -11.52 1.25 -5.12
N GLN A 97 -12.44 2.09 -5.56
CA GLN A 97 -12.13 3.32 -6.30
C GLN A 97 -11.43 4.34 -5.40
N LEU A 98 -11.90 4.50 -4.16
CA LEU A 98 -11.24 5.36 -3.17
C LEU A 98 -9.85 4.84 -2.81
N ALA A 99 -9.68 3.52 -2.72
CA ALA A 99 -8.40 2.88 -2.46
C ALA A 99 -7.38 3.17 -3.59
N ILE A 100 -7.82 3.14 -4.86
CA ILE A 100 -7.00 3.55 -6.01
C ILE A 100 -6.58 5.02 -5.88
N CYS A 101 -7.50 5.92 -5.57
CA CYS A 101 -7.21 7.34 -5.41
C CYS A 101 -6.26 7.62 -4.23
N GLN A 102 -6.50 7.00 -3.07
CA GLN A 102 -5.63 7.10 -1.90
C GLN A 102 -4.22 6.63 -2.23
N LEU A 103 -4.10 5.47 -2.88
CA LEU A 103 -2.81 4.91 -3.27
C LEU A 103 -2.07 5.84 -4.24
N LYS A 104 -2.76 6.41 -5.22
CA LYS A 104 -2.18 7.41 -6.14
C LYS A 104 -1.61 8.63 -5.38
N ARG A 105 -2.39 9.21 -4.45
CA ARG A 105 -1.94 10.36 -3.65
C ARG A 105 -0.71 10.02 -2.81
N ASP A 106 -0.66 8.82 -2.26
CA ASP A 106 0.45 8.38 -1.42
C ASP A 106 1.72 8.02 -2.23
N ILE A 107 1.56 7.45 -3.42
CA ILE A 107 2.66 7.28 -4.39
C ILE A 107 3.29 8.63 -4.72
N ASP A 108 2.48 9.65 -5.00
CA ASP A 108 2.98 10.98 -5.35
C ASP A 108 3.67 11.66 -4.15
N TYR A 109 3.09 11.56 -2.96
CA TYR A 109 3.70 12.02 -1.71
C TYR A 109 5.06 11.36 -1.46
N THR A 110 5.15 10.05 -1.67
CA THR A 110 6.41 9.33 -1.44
C THR A 110 7.46 9.71 -2.48
N LYS A 111 7.05 9.95 -3.73
CA LYS A 111 7.95 10.43 -4.78
C LYS A 111 8.43 11.86 -4.51
N SER A 112 7.59 12.74 -3.96
CA SER A 112 8.01 14.10 -3.61
C SER A 112 9.08 14.10 -2.53
N ILE A 113 8.91 13.31 -1.46
CA ILE A 113 9.93 13.17 -0.41
C ILE A 113 11.25 12.63 -0.97
N ARG A 114 11.20 11.64 -1.88
CA ARG A 114 12.42 11.08 -2.47
C ARG A 114 13.19 12.09 -3.31
N MET A 115 12.52 13.04 -3.94
CA MET A 115 13.17 14.07 -4.76
C MET A 115 13.80 15.20 -3.92
N GLU A 116 13.47 15.29 -2.62
CA GLU A 116 14.03 16.27 -1.70
C GLU A 116 15.36 15.82 -1.05
N ILE A 117 15.74 14.54 -1.21
CA ILE A 117 16.99 13.93 -0.69
C ILE A 117 17.99 13.74 -1.82
#